data_AF-A0A2E6VYI8-F1
#
_entry.id   AF-A0A2E6VYI8-F1
#
_cell.length_a   1.000
_cell.length_b   1.000
_cell.length_c   1.000
_cell.angle_alpha   90.00
_cell.angle_beta   90.00
_cell.angle_gamma   90.00
#
_symmetry.space_group_name_H-M   'P 1'
#
loop_
_entity.id
_entity.type
_entity.pdbx_description
1 polymer ?
#
loop_
_entity_poly.entity_id
_entity_poly.type
_entity_poly.pdbx_seq_one_letter_code
_entity_poly.pdbx_strand_id
1 'polypeptide(L)'
;MKNSVPQNVFPIIRCLSRPVTQILRHWPISPNFVTTLSLFAGLGASFLLASPWILGRPIPFVAIAASILLVICYILDNCDGEIARIKNQCTTFGLYYDSFVDWIVHASFFVCLGLGAAATNGEISWSVLGWVAGFGATVNYVVGIILDSFDAESVVAREGGDHQPKTNIDWAIYIFRELSRADFCFIVLLLSLANLLWVLLPLGAVGSQVYWITQFNSVSRRFHV
;
A
#
# COMPACT_ATOMS: atom_id res chain seq x y z
N MET A 1 -2.37 -11.21 -34.22
CA MET A 1 -2.98 -10.02 -33.58
C MET A 1 -2.53 -10.00 -32.12
N LYS A 2 -1.61 -9.09 -31.77
CA LYS A 2 -1.18 -8.88 -30.38
C LYS A 2 -2.32 -8.17 -29.68
N ASN A 3 -3.04 -8.86 -28.81
CA ASN A 3 -3.95 -8.21 -27.86
C ASN A 3 -3.08 -7.50 -26.81
N SER A 4 -2.65 -6.28 -27.13
CA SER A 4 -2.17 -5.34 -26.12
C SER A 4 -3.38 -4.98 -25.25
N VAL A 5 -3.45 -5.53 -24.05
CA VAL A 5 -4.32 -5.00 -22.99
C VAL A 5 -4.04 -3.49 -22.92
N PRO A 6 -5.06 -2.61 -23.02
CA PRO A 6 -4.82 -1.18 -22.98
C PRO A 6 -4.13 -0.84 -21.66
N GLN A 7 -2.93 -0.25 -21.75
CA GLN A 7 -2.12 0.27 -20.62
C GLN A 7 -2.85 1.35 -19.77
N ASN A 8 -4.13 1.62 -20.04
CA ASN A 8 -4.92 2.70 -19.46
C ASN A 8 -5.84 2.27 -18.30
N VAL A 9 -5.94 0.97 -17.98
CA VAL A 9 -6.93 0.48 -16.99
C VAL A 9 -6.29 0.09 -15.64
N PHE A 10 -5.00 -0.24 -15.63
CA PHE A 10 -4.28 -0.61 -14.41
C PHE A 10 -3.20 0.41 -14.08
N PRO A 11 -3.02 0.76 -12.79
CA PRO A 11 -3.82 0.32 -11.63
C PRO A 11 -5.23 0.93 -11.57
N ILE A 12 -6.20 0.19 -11.04
CA ILE A 12 -7.63 0.57 -11.01
C ILE A 12 -7.83 1.84 -10.19
N ILE A 13 -7.06 2.01 -9.12
CA ILE A 13 -7.11 3.20 -8.27
C ILE A 13 -6.91 4.49 -9.06
N ARG A 14 -6.15 4.47 -10.16
CA ARG A 14 -5.94 5.65 -11.02
C ARG A 14 -7.18 6.08 -11.79
N CYS A 15 -8.09 5.16 -12.08
CA CYS A 15 -9.38 5.52 -12.66
C CYS A 15 -10.22 6.33 -11.65
N LEU A 16 -9.99 6.11 -10.36
CA LEU A 16 -10.72 6.75 -9.27
C LEU A 16 -10.02 8.03 -8.76
N SER A 17 -8.68 8.07 -8.74
CA SER A 17 -7.92 9.26 -8.35
C SER A 17 -8.06 10.41 -9.35
N ARG A 18 -7.96 10.14 -10.65
CA ARG A 18 -8.00 11.17 -11.71
C ARG A 18 -9.18 12.15 -11.62
N PRO A 19 -10.46 11.72 -11.49
CA PRO A 19 -11.56 12.65 -11.35
C PRO A 19 -11.48 13.45 -10.04
N VAL A 20 -11.03 12.82 -8.95
CA VAL A 20 -10.85 13.48 -7.65
C VAL A 20 -9.74 14.54 -7.73
N THR A 21 -8.61 14.22 -8.37
CA THR A 21 -7.55 15.18 -8.70
C THR A 21 -8.07 16.35 -9.51
N GLN A 22 -8.91 16.12 -10.52
CA GLN A 22 -9.48 17.23 -11.32
C GLN A 22 -10.38 18.14 -10.48
N ILE A 23 -11.01 17.65 -9.42
CA ILE A 23 -11.77 18.50 -8.50
C ILE A 23 -10.79 19.25 -7.58
N LEU A 24 -9.89 18.51 -6.92
CA LEU A 24 -8.95 19.01 -5.92
C LEU A 24 -7.95 20.03 -6.48
N ARG A 25 -7.55 19.93 -7.76
CA ARG A 25 -6.59 20.87 -8.37
C ARG A 25 -7.09 22.32 -8.39
N HIS A 26 -8.39 22.54 -8.39
CA HIS A 26 -9.00 23.88 -8.38
C HIS A 26 -8.93 24.53 -7.00
N TRP A 27 -8.64 23.75 -5.95
CA TRP A 27 -8.53 24.23 -4.58
C TRP A 27 -7.08 24.64 -4.29
N PRO A 28 -6.86 25.67 -3.44
CA PRO A 28 -5.53 26.14 -3.05
C PRO A 28 -4.88 25.22 -1.99
N ILE A 29 -5.00 23.91 -2.16
CA ILE A 29 -4.40 22.90 -1.28
C ILE A 29 -3.02 22.47 -1.81
N SER A 30 -2.09 22.23 -0.89
CA SER A 30 -0.76 21.71 -1.21
C SER A 30 -0.78 20.17 -1.35
N PRO A 31 0.11 19.57 -2.15
CA PRO A 31 0.26 18.12 -2.24
C PRO A 31 0.46 17.46 -0.87
N ASN A 32 1.38 17.99 -0.07
CA ASN A 32 1.67 17.45 1.26
C ASN A 32 0.45 17.47 2.18
N PHE A 33 -0.46 18.44 2.04
CA PHE A 33 -1.72 18.45 2.81
C PHE A 33 -2.64 17.29 2.40
N VAL A 34 -2.66 16.95 1.11
CA VAL A 34 -3.39 15.77 0.61
C VAL A 34 -2.77 14.48 1.14
N THR A 35 -1.43 14.38 1.16
CA THR A 35 -0.70 13.28 1.82
C THR A 35 -1.02 13.18 3.32
N THR A 36 -1.14 14.31 4.02
CA THR A 36 -1.56 14.31 5.42
C THR A 36 -3.00 13.82 5.58
N LEU A 37 -3.89 14.15 4.63
CA LEU A 37 -5.26 13.67 4.66
C LEU A 37 -5.34 12.16 4.38
N SER A 38 -4.51 11.63 3.46
CA SER A 38 -4.40 10.18 3.25
C SER A 38 -3.91 9.49 4.52
N LEU A 39 -2.90 10.02 5.21
CA LEU A 39 -2.44 9.52 6.51
C LEU A 39 -3.59 9.41 7.53
N PHE A 40 -4.38 10.47 7.70
CA PHE A 40 -5.50 10.45 8.64
C PHE A 40 -6.57 9.42 8.25
N ALA A 41 -6.85 9.27 6.95
CA ALA A 41 -7.77 8.24 6.47
C ALA A 41 -7.22 6.83 6.77
N GLY A 42 -5.95 6.55 6.46
CA GLY A 42 -5.32 5.26 6.73
C GLY A 42 -5.22 4.90 8.22
N LEU A 43 -4.88 5.87 9.07
CA LEU A 43 -4.88 5.69 10.53
C LEU A 43 -6.29 5.52 11.08
N GLY A 44 -7.27 6.25 10.54
CA GLY A 44 -8.68 6.06 10.88
C GLY A 44 -9.18 4.66 10.50
N ALA A 45 -8.79 4.15 9.34
CA ALA A 45 -9.12 2.79 8.91
C ALA A 45 -8.49 1.75 9.86
N SER A 46 -7.23 1.95 10.24
CA SER A 46 -6.52 1.11 11.20
C SER A 46 -7.19 1.14 12.58
N PHE A 47 -7.55 2.33 13.08
CA PHE A 47 -8.26 2.48 14.35
C PHE A 47 -9.60 1.73 14.35
N LEU A 48 -10.36 1.82 13.26
CA LEU A 48 -11.61 1.07 13.10
C LEU A 48 -11.34 -0.44 13.18
N LEU A 49 -10.31 -0.96 12.51
CA LEU A 49 -9.98 -2.40 12.61
C LEU A 49 -9.59 -2.83 14.03
N ALA A 50 -8.93 -1.97 14.80
CA ALA A 50 -8.59 -2.23 16.20
C ALA A 50 -9.77 -2.04 17.17
N SER A 51 -10.92 -1.51 16.72
CA SER A 51 -12.04 -1.17 17.60
C SER A 51 -12.55 -2.34 18.44
N PRO A 52 -12.58 -3.62 17.98
CA PRO A 52 -12.97 -4.74 18.84
C PRO A 52 -12.05 -4.90 20.06
N TRP A 53 -10.75 -4.61 19.91
CA TRP A 53 -9.77 -4.64 20.99
C TRP A 53 -9.90 -3.42 21.93
N ILE A 54 -10.19 -2.24 21.39
CA ILE A 54 -10.28 -0.98 22.16
C ILE A 54 -11.62 -0.87 22.91
N LEU A 55 -12.73 -1.17 22.22
CA LEU A 55 -14.10 -0.94 22.70
C LEU A 55 -14.77 -2.21 23.22
N GLY A 56 -14.13 -3.37 23.08
CA GLY A 56 -14.59 -4.64 23.66
C GLY A 56 -15.85 -5.23 23.02
N ARG A 57 -16.29 -4.75 21.84
CA ARG A 57 -17.42 -5.33 21.10
C ARG A 57 -17.15 -5.34 19.59
N PRO A 58 -17.41 -6.46 18.90
CA PRO A 58 -17.37 -6.51 17.45
C PRO A 58 -18.49 -5.65 16.89
N ILE A 59 -18.16 -4.73 15.98
CA ILE A 59 -19.15 -3.91 15.28
C ILE A 59 -19.32 -4.51 13.89
N PRO A 60 -20.50 -5.04 13.52
CA PRO A 60 -20.67 -5.88 12.34
C PRO A 60 -20.33 -5.19 11.01
N PHE A 61 -20.30 -3.85 10.98
CA PHE A 61 -20.00 -3.06 9.78
C PHE A 61 -18.65 -2.34 9.81
N VAL A 62 -17.86 -2.51 10.88
CA VAL A 62 -16.60 -1.77 11.05
C VAL A 62 -15.54 -2.16 10.04
N ALA A 63 -15.46 -3.45 9.68
CA ALA A 63 -14.55 -3.93 8.64
C ALA A 63 -14.81 -3.25 7.29
N ILE A 64 -16.09 -3.09 6.93
CA ILE A 64 -16.49 -2.44 5.68
C ILE A 64 -16.16 -0.95 5.74
N ALA A 65 -16.52 -0.27 6.83
CA ALA A 65 -16.19 1.14 7.03
C ALA A 65 -14.67 1.41 6.98
N ALA A 66 -13.87 0.57 7.64
CA ALA A 66 -12.41 0.62 7.58
C ALA A 66 -11.89 0.44 6.15
N SER A 67 -12.42 -0.53 5.40
CA SER A 67 -12.00 -0.76 4.02
C SER A 67 -12.38 0.38 3.06
N ILE A 68 -13.54 1.01 3.24
CA ILE A 68 -13.93 2.19 2.48
C ILE A 68 -12.98 3.36 2.79
N LEU A 69 -12.65 3.56 4.06
CA LEU A 69 -11.73 4.61 4.46
C LEU A 69 -10.30 4.35 3.95
N LEU A 70 -9.89 3.08 3.84
CA LEU A 70 -8.63 2.68 3.19
C LEU A 70 -8.65 2.95 1.68
N VAL A 71 -9.78 2.73 1.00
CA VAL A 71 -9.94 3.13 -0.41
C VAL A 71 -9.80 4.65 -0.55
N ILE A 72 -10.41 5.44 0.34
CA ILE A 72 -10.24 6.90 0.36
C ILE A 72 -8.76 7.28 0.57
N CYS A 73 -8.06 6.61 1.50
CA CYS A 73 -6.62 6.80 1.71
C CYS A 73 -5.85 6.64 0.40
N TYR A 74 -6.06 5.52 -0.31
CA TYR A 74 -5.39 5.22 -1.58
C TYR A 74 -5.72 6.21 -2.70
N ILE A 75 -6.97 6.69 -2.77
CA ILE A 75 -7.36 7.74 -3.72
C ILE A 75 -6.56 9.01 -3.44
N LEU A 76 -6.51 9.45 -2.18
CA LEU A 76 -5.82 10.68 -1.78
C LEU A 76 -4.32 10.61 -1.99
N ASP A 77 -3.71 9.47 -1.67
CA ASP A 77 -2.31 9.13 -1.92
C ASP A 77 -1.97 9.31 -3.41
N ASN A 78 -2.76 8.73 -4.31
CA ASN A 78 -2.54 8.96 -5.75
C ASN A 78 -2.80 10.42 -6.18
N CYS A 79 -3.73 11.12 -5.52
CA CYS A 79 -4.04 12.51 -5.84
C CYS A 79 -2.88 13.45 -5.49
N ASP A 80 -2.12 13.21 -4.42
CA ASP A 80 -1.07 14.15 -4.01
C ASP A 80 0.04 14.27 -5.08
N GLY A 81 0.49 13.17 -5.67
CA GLY A 81 1.52 13.11 -6.68
C GLY A 81 1.01 13.63 -8.03
N GLU A 82 -0.25 13.37 -8.35
CA GLU A 82 -0.92 13.96 -9.52
C GLU A 82 -1.02 15.49 -9.38
N ILE A 83 -1.43 16.00 -8.22
CA ILE A 83 -1.51 17.43 -7.93
C ILE A 83 -0.11 18.06 -7.94
N ALA A 84 0.90 17.41 -7.37
CA ALA A 84 2.28 17.87 -7.35
C ALA A 84 2.82 18.07 -8.78
N ARG A 85 2.57 17.12 -9.68
CA ARG A 85 2.97 17.22 -11.09
C ARG A 85 2.19 18.32 -11.82
N ILE A 86 0.88 18.41 -11.62
CA ILE A 86 0.03 19.42 -12.27
C ILE A 86 0.41 20.84 -11.82
N LYS A 87 0.73 21.04 -10.54
CA LYS A 87 1.08 22.34 -9.96
C LYS A 87 2.58 22.65 -10.02
N ASN A 88 3.41 21.78 -10.59
CA ASN A 88 4.88 21.86 -10.55
C ASN A 88 5.43 22.06 -9.12
N GLN A 89 4.87 21.32 -8.16
CA GLN A 89 5.22 21.34 -6.73
C GLN A 89 5.89 20.03 -6.27
N CYS A 90 6.48 19.26 -7.19
CA CYS A 90 7.25 18.07 -6.84
C CYS A 90 8.48 18.48 -6.02
N THR A 91 8.63 17.90 -4.83
CA THR A 91 9.78 18.14 -3.94
C THR A 91 10.33 16.82 -3.43
N THR A 92 11.63 16.79 -3.10
CA THR A 92 12.27 15.63 -2.46
C THR A 92 11.64 15.32 -1.11
N PHE A 93 11.34 16.35 -0.31
CA PHE A 93 10.61 16.18 0.95
C PHE A 93 9.24 15.51 0.74
N GLY A 94 8.47 15.97 -0.25
CA GLY A 94 7.16 15.38 -0.57
C GLY A 94 7.26 13.90 -0.93
N LEU A 95 8.25 13.52 -1.75
CA LEU A 95 8.51 12.12 -2.11
C LEU A 95 8.79 11.23 -0.89
N TYR A 96 9.65 11.70 0.03
CA TYR A 96 9.95 10.94 1.26
C TYR A 96 8.77 10.94 2.24
N TYR A 97 8.00 12.03 2.30
CA TYR A 97 6.83 12.12 3.17
C TYR A 97 5.72 11.17 2.72
N ASP A 98 5.44 11.13 1.41
CA ASP A 98 4.52 10.17 0.78
C ASP A 98 4.93 8.72 1.10
N SER A 99 6.19 8.38 0.83
CA SER A 99 6.74 7.05 1.14
C SER A 99 6.64 6.68 2.63
N PHE A 100 6.84 7.64 3.52
CA PHE A 100 6.70 7.45 4.96
C PHE A 100 5.23 7.23 5.37
N VAL A 101 4.30 7.96 4.76
CA VAL A 101 2.86 7.82 5.01
C VAL A 101 2.35 6.47 4.52
N ASP A 102 2.77 6.01 3.35
CA ASP A 102 2.44 4.67 2.84
C ASP A 102 2.91 3.57 3.82
N TRP A 103 4.16 3.65 4.27
CA TRP A 103 4.71 2.71 5.24
C TRP A 103 3.91 2.68 6.56
N ILE A 104 3.67 3.85 7.18
CA ILE A 104 3.00 3.90 8.48
C ILE A 104 1.57 3.39 8.39
N VAL A 105 0.84 3.70 7.31
CA VAL A 105 -0.53 3.22 7.07
C VAL A 105 -0.55 1.70 6.89
N HIS A 106 0.38 1.15 6.11
CA HIS A 106 0.48 -0.30 5.92
C HIS A 106 0.84 -1.04 7.22
N ALA A 107 1.83 -0.54 7.95
CA ALA A 107 2.25 -1.13 9.21
C ALA A 107 1.12 -1.07 10.25
N SER A 108 0.46 0.09 10.39
CA SER A 108 -0.67 0.25 11.32
C SER A 108 -1.85 -0.62 10.94
N PHE A 109 -2.16 -0.74 9.64
CA PHE A 109 -3.26 -1.56 9.13
C PHE A 109 -3.13 -3.01 9.60
N PHE A 110 -1.97 -3.65 9.39
CA PHE A 110 -1.77 -5.05 9.74
C PHE A 110 -1.75 -5.27 11.26
N VAL A 111 -1.10 -4.39 12.02
CA VAL A 111 -1.08 -4.48 13.48
C VAL A 111 -2.48 -4.36 14.05
N CYS A 112 -3.25 -3.35 13.62
CA CYS A 112 -4.60 -3.11 14.10
C CYS A 112 -5.57 -4.20 13.66
N LEU A 113 -5.44 -4.74 12.44
CA LEU A 113 -6.21 -5.89 11.99
C LEU A 113 -5.95 -7.12 12.87
N GLY A 114 -4.68 -7.37 13.23
CA GLY A 114 -4.29 -8.47 14.10
C GLY A 114 -4.85 -8.33 15.52
N LEU A 115 -4.79 -7.12 16.09
CA LEU A 115 -5.37 -6.81 17.40
C LEU A 115 -6.90 -7.00 17.39
N GLY A 116 -7.60 -6.48 16.39
CA GLY A 116 -9.04 -6.64 16.23
C GLY A 116 -9.46 -8.10 16.06
N ALA A 117 -8.73 -8.86 15.25
CA ALA A 117 -8.97 -10.29 15.05
C ALA A 117 -8.70 -11.10 16.32
N ALA A 118 -7.64 -10.80 17.07
CA ALA A 118 -7.34 -11.46 18.35
C ALA A 118 -8.43 -11.20 19.40
N ALA A 119 -8.91 -9.95 19.50
CA ALA A 119 -10.00 -9.60 20.41
C ALA A 119 -11.33 -10.27 20.04
N THR A 120 -11.58 -10.48 18.75
CA THR A 120 -12.83 -11.10 18.26
C THR A 120 -12.82 -12.62 18.43
N ASN A 121 -11.69 -13.28 18.19
CA ASN A 121 -11.58 -14.74 18.23
C ASN A 121 -11.07 -15.29 19.57
N GLY A 122 -10.52 -14.44 20.45
CA GLY A 122 -9.91 -14.86 21.72
C GLY A 122 -8.53 -15.50 21.58
N GLU A 123 -7.94 -15.47 20.38
CA GLU A 123 -6.64 -16.08 20.10
C GLU A 123 -5.56 -15.02 19.84
N ILE A 124 -4.51 -15.06 20.65
CA ILE A 124 -3.38 -14.10 20.54
C ILE A 124 -2.55 -14.29 19.27
N SER A 125 -2.63 -15.45 18.63
CA SER A 125 -1.94 -15.78 17.38
C SER A 125 -2.21 -14.75 16.28
N TRP A 126 -3.45 -14.25 16.17
CA TRP A 126 -3.83 -13.23 15.20
C TRP A 126 -3.11 -11.89 15.42
N SER A 127 -2.92 -11.50 16.69
CA SER A 127 -2.16 -10.30 17.04
C SER A 127 -0.69 -10.47 16.69
N VAL A 128 -0.11 -11.64 16.98
CA VAL A 128 1.27 -11.97 16.62
C VAL A 128 1.47 -11.88 15.11
N LEU A 129 0.56 -12.43 14.31
CA LEU A 129 0.62 -12.32 12.85
C LEU A 129 0.57 -10.86 12.37
N GLY A 130 -0.29 -10.04 12.98
CA GLY A 130 -0.36 -8.60 12.69
C GLY A 130 0.95 -7.87 12.99
N TRP A 131 1.57 -8.15 14.15
CA TRP A 131 2.87 -7.59 14.52
C TRP A 131 4.01 -8.07 13.61
N VAL A 132 4.03 -9.34 13.24
CA VAL A 132 5.03 -9.90 12.31
C VAL A 132 4.89 -9.27 10.92
N ALA A 133 3.66 -9.06 10.45
CA ALA A 133 3.40 -8.37 9.19
C ALA A 133 3.84 -6.89 9.25
N GLY A 134 3.50 -6.16 10.32
CA GLY A 134 3.93 -4.77 10.52
C GLY A 134 5.45 -4.62 10.64
N PHE A 135 6.11 -5.56 11.32
CA PHE A 135 7.57 -5.61 11.38
C PHE A 135 8.17 -5.87 9.99
N GLY A 136 7.65 -6.84 9.25
CA GLY A 136 8.08 -7.11 7.88
C GLY A 136 7.90 -5.91 6.96
N ALA A 137 6.78 -5.18 7.06
CA ALA A 137 6.57 -3.92 6.33
C ALA A 137 7.63 -2.86 6.68
N THR A 138 8.03 -2.77 7.94
CA THR A 138 9.07 -1.85 8.39
C THR A 138 10.45 -2.23 7.87
N VAL A 139 10.79 -3.52 7.89
CA VAL A 139 12.03 -4.02 7.27
C VAL A 139 12.03 -3.74 5.78
N ASN A 140 10.91 -3.99 5.08
CA ASN A 140 10.77 -3.68 3.65
C ASN A 140 11.02 -2.20 3.34
N TYR A 141 10.44 -1.30 4.14
CA TYR A 141 10.62 0.15 3.99
C TYR A 141 12.09 0.57 4.20
N VAL A 142 12.72 0.10 5.29
CA VAL A 142 14.12 0.41 5.60
C VAL A 142 15.07 -0.14 4.54
N VAL A 143 14.87 -1.39 4.10
CA VAL A 143 15.65 -1.98 3.01
C VAL A 143 15.45 -1.17 1.73
N GLY A 144 14.22 -0.80 1.38
CA GLY A 144 13.93 0.05 0.22
C GLY A 144 14.74 1.35 0.21
N ILE A 145 14.72 2.11 1.31
CA ILE A 145 15.51 3.34 1.46
C ILE A 145 17.00 3.08 1.26
N ILE A 146 17.53 2.05 1.90
CA ILE A 146 18.95 1.70 1.80
C ILE A 146 19.32 1.39 0.35
N LEU A 147 18.50 0.61 -0.35
CA LEU A 147 18.76 0.24 -1.74
C LEU A 147 18.66 1.42 -2.69
N ASP A 148 17.65 2.27 -2.51
CA ASP A 148 17.48 3.46 -3.34
C ASP A 148 18.64 4.44 -3.13
N SER A 149 19.21 4.51 -1.93
CA SER A 149 20.41 5.32 -1.65
C SER A 149 21.70 4.77 -2.27
N PHE A 150 21.84 3.44 -2.39
CA PHE A 150 23.02 2.82 -3.02
C PHE A 150 22.96 2.85 -4.54
N ASP A 151 21.76 2.89 -5.12
CA ASP A 151 21.52 2.63 -6.55
C ASP A 151 20.74 3.76 -7.23
N ALA A 152 20.86 4.99 -6.73
CA ALA A 152 20.10 6.14 -7.18
C ALA A 152 20.18 6.36 -8.71
N GLU A 153 21.37 6.14 -9.30
CA GLU A 153 21.58 6.29 -10.74
C GLU A 153 20.80 5.25 -11.57
N SER A 154 20.71 4.01 -11.10
CA SER A 154 19.94 2.98 -11.82
C SER A 154 18.44 3.02 -11.51
N VAL A 155 18.03 3.58 -10.37
CA VAL A 155 16.61 3.92 -10.11
C VAL A 155 16.11 4.92 -11.14
N VAL A 156 16.85 6.00 -11.38
CA VAL A 156 16.53 6.99 -12.43
C VAL A 156 16.51 6.34 -13.82
N ALA A 157 17.45 5.44 -14.11
CA ALA A 157 17.47 4.70 -15.38
C ALA A 157 16.28 3.73 -15.54
N ARG A 158 15.81 3.12 -14.44
CA ARG A 158 14.64 2.21 -14.42
C ARG A 158 13.32 2.95 -14.61
N GLU A 159 13.18 4.14 -14.04
CA GLU A 159 11.99 4.98 -14.25
C GLU A 159 11.83 5.41 -15.72
N GLY A 160 12.91 5.44 -16.49
CA GLY A 160 12.90 5.70 -17.94
C GLY A 160 12.75 4.46 -18.84
N GLY A 161 12.79 3.24 -18.27
CA GLY A 161 12.84 1.98 -19.04
C GLY A 161 11.52 1.22 -19.04
N ASP A 162 10.78 1.26 -20.15
CA ASP A 162 9.52 0.53 -20.35
C ASP A 162 9.75 -1.00 -20.40
N HIS A 163 9.74 -1.65 -19.23
CA HIS A 163 9.83 -3.11 -19.11
C HIS A 163 8.46 -3.73 -19.38
N GLN A 164 8.07 -3.78 -20.66
CA GLN A 164 6.82 -4.43 -21.05
C GLN A 164 6.91 -5.96 -20.83
N PRO A 165 5.93 -6.58 -20.14
CA PRO A 165 5.90 -8.02 -19.94
C PRO A 165 5.76 -8.75 -21.29
N LYS A 166 6.66 -9.71 -21.54
CA LYS A 166 6.76 -10.42 -22.82
C LYS A 166 6.01 -11.76 -22.82
N THR A 167 5.90 -12.40 -21.65
CA THR A 167 5.28 -13.73 -21.49
C THR A 167 3.95 -13.66 -20.72
N ASN A 168 3.06 -14.64 -20.91
CA ASN A 168 1.80 -14.74 -20.16
C ASN A 168 2.02 -14.85 -18.64
N ILE A 169 3.10 -15.50 -18.22
CA ILE A 169 3.48 -15.60 -16.79
C ILE A 169 3.97 -14.25 -16.27
N ASP A 170 4.78 -13.52 -17.04
CA ASP A 170 5.20 -12.16 -16.69
C ASP A 170 4.00 -11.22 -16.55
N TRP A 171 3.00 -11.39 -17.41
CA TRP A 171 1.73 -10.68 -17.32
C TRP A 171 0.95 -11.03 -16.06
N ALA A 172 0.86 -12.32 -15.69
CA ALA A 172 0.19 -12.74 -14.47
C ALA A 172 0.89 -12.20 -13.22
N ILE A 173 2.24 -12.24 -13.19
CA ILE A 173 3.05 -11.66 -12.12
C ILE A 173 2.86 -10.14 -12.05
N TYR A 174 2.86 -9.46 -13.19
CA TYR A 174 2.64 -8.02 -13.28
C TYR A 174 1.27 -7.64 -12.70
N ILE A 175 0.19 -8.30 -13.16
CA ILE A 175 -1.18 -8.05 -12.66
C ILE A 175 -1.25 -8.35 -11.16
N PHE A 176 -0.71 -9.47 -10.71
CA PHE A 176 -0.74 -9.83 -9.29
C PHE A 176 0.02 -8.81 -8.43
N ARG A 177 1.19 -8.36 -8.88
CA ARG A 177 2.00 -7.35 -8.20
C ARG A 177 1.29 -6.01 -8.16
N GLU A 178 0.71 -5.58 -9.27
CA GLU A 178 -0.01 -4.31 -9.36
C GLU A 178 -1.28 -4.36 -8.48
N LEU A 179 -2.02 -5.46 -8.54
CA LEU A 179 -3.22 -5.67 -7.74
C LEU A 179 -2.90 -5.70 -6.24
N SER A 180 -1.81 -6.39 -5.86
CA SER A 180 -1.39 -6.52 -4.46
C SER A 180 -0.74 -5.26 -3.92
N ARG A 181 -0.26 -4.36 -4.78
CA ARG A 181 0.44 -3.13 -4.39
C ARG A 181 -0.44 -1.90 -4.56
N ALA A 182 -0.79 -1.56 -5.79
CA ALA A 182 -1.51 -0.34 -6.10
C ALA A 182 -3.02 -0.44 -5.82
N ASP A 183 -3.59 -1.65 -5.89
CA ASP A 183 -5.03 -1.89 -5.72
C ASP A 183 -5.35 -2.71 -4.45
N PHE A 184 -4.42 -2.77 -3.48
CA PHE A 184 -4.58 -3.51 -2.23
C PHE A 184 -5.87 -3.14 -1.48
N CYS A 185 -6.25 -1.86 -1.51
CA CYS A 185 -7.48 -1.38 -0.88
C CYS A 185 -8.74 -2.08 -1.40
N PHE A 186 -8.79 -2.48 -2.68
CA PHE A 186 -9.94 -3.20 -3.24
C PHE A 186 -9.96 -4.67 -2.82
N ILE A 187 -8.78 -5.30 -2.64
CA ILE A 187 -8.67 -6.62 -2.04
C ILE A 187 -9.24 -6.58 -0.61
N VAL A 188 -8.83 -5.57 0.18
CA VAL A 188 -9.33 -5.35 1.54
C VAL A 188 -10.85 -5.15 1.53
N LEU A 189 -11.39 -4.34 0.62
CA LEU A 189 -12.84 -4.11 0.50
C LEU A 189 -13.60 -5.38 0.13
N LEU A 190 -13.09 -6.18 -0.82
CA LEU A 190 -13.74 -7.43 -1.21
C LEU A 190 -13.73 -8.44 -0.05
N LEU A 191 -12.59 -8.57 0.64
CA LEU A 191 -12.46 -9.46 1.78
C LEU A 191 -13.27 -8.99 2.99
N SER A 192 -13.47 -7.68 3.17
CA SER A 192 -14.32 -7.13 4.23
C SER A 192 -15.79 -7.47 4.01
N LEU A 193 -16.26 -7.38 2.76
CA LEU A 193 -17.61 -7.80 2.37
C LEU A 193 -17.84 -9.30 2.55
N ALA A 194 -16.82 -10.13 2.33
CA ALA A 194 -16.88 -11.57 2.52
C ALA A 194 -16.63 -12.02 3.97
N ASN A 195 -16.33 -11.10 4.90
CA ASN A 195 -15.89 -11.41 6.27
C ASN A 195 -14.65 -12.33 6.33
N LEU A 196 -13.72 -12.14 5.38
CA LEU A 196 -12.49 -12.94 5.22
C LEU A 196 -11.21 -12.10 5.42
N LEU A 197 -11.30 -10.92 6.05
CA LEU A 197 -10.13 -10.06 6.28
C LEU A 197 -9.00 -10.75 7.05
N TRP A 198 -9.32 -11.71 7.92
CA TRP A 198 -8.33 -12.47 8.67
C TRP A 198 -7.31 -13.19 7.78
N VAL A 199 -7.67 -13.52 6.53
CA VAL A 199 -6.77 -14.16 5.54
C VAL A 199 -5.57 -13.28 5.22
N LEU A 200 -5.70 -11.96 5.32
CA LEU A 200 -4.61 -11.02 5.09
C LEU A 200 -3.52 -11.12 6.16
N LEU A 201 -3.81 -11.58 7.38
CA LEU A 201 -2.82 -11.67 8.45
C LEU A 201 -1.72 -12.70 8.15
N PRO A 202 -2.01 -13.99 7.90
CA PRO A 202 -0.97 -14.95 7.54
C PRO A 202 -0.31 -14.61 6.19
N LEU A 203 -1.07 -14.11 5.21
CA LEU A 203 -0.52 -13.69 3.92
C LEU A 203 0.45 -12.51 4.07
N GLY A 204 0.09 -11.49 4.86
CA GLY A 204 0.95 -10.34 5.14
C GLY A 204 2.17 -10.73 5.97
N ALA A 205 1.99 -11.60 6.96
CA ALA A 205 3.09 -12.07 7.80
C ALA A 205 4.11 -12.88 7.00
N VAL A 206 3.68 -13.81 6.14
CA VAL A 206 4.61 -14.59 5.30
C VAL A 206 5.14 -13.76 4.13
N GLY A 207 4.25 -13.07 3.43
CA GLY A 207 4.57 -12.31 2.22
C GLY A 207 5.56 -11.18 2.47
N SER A 208 5.41 -10.44 3.57
CA SER A 208 6.36 -9.38 3.94
C SER A 208 7.75 -9.93 4.19
N GLN A 209 7.88 -11.10 4.82
CA GLN A 209 9.17 -11.72 5.13
C GLN A 209 9.86 -12.24 3.88
N VAL A 210 9.10 -12.91 3.01
CA VAL A 210 9.61 -13.37 1.71
C VAL A 210 10.10 -12.18 0.88
N TYR A 211 9.37 -11.05 0.89
CA TYR A 211 9.71 -9.89 0.08
C TYR A 211 11.10 -9.31 0.40
N TRP A 212 11.39 -8.94 1.65
CA TRP A 212 12.72 -8.39 1.98
C TRP A 212 13.84 -9.43 1.81
N ILE A 213 13.58 -10.72 2.04
CA ILE A 213 14.58 -11.78 1.77
C ILE A 213 14.95 -11.81 0.29
N THR A 214 13.96 -11.70 -0.61
CA THR A 214 14.23 -11.65 -2.05
C THR A 214 14.97 -10.38 -2.45
N GLN A 215 14.65 -9.24 -1.85
CA GLN A 215 15.36 -7.98 -2.05
C GLN A 215 16.83 -8.11 -1.62
N PHE A 216 17.09 -8.63 -0.42
CA PHE A 216 18.45 -8.82 0.10
C PHE A 216 19.28 -9.77 -0.80
N ASN A 217 18.69 -10.85 -1.28
CA ASN A 217 19.33 -11.77 -2.23
C ASN A 217 19.62 -11.16 -3.61
N SER A 218 18.86 -10.16 -4.02
CA SER A 218 19.15 -9.42 -5.26
C SER A 218 20.31 -8.44 -5.09
N VAL A 219 20.57 -8.02 -3.85
CA VAL A 219 21.59 -7.05 -3.46
C VAL A 219 22.92 -7.75 -3.26
N SER A 220 22.93 -8.87 -2.53
CA SER A 220 24.15 -9.68 -2.33
C SER A 220 24.78 -10.11 -3.66
N ARG A 221 23.96 -10.42 -4.68
CA ARG A 221 24.44 -10.75 -6.02
C ARG A 221 25.16 -9.62 -6.76
N ARG A 222 24.96 -8.37 -6.36
CA ARG A 222 25.65 -7.20 -6.96
C ARG A 222 27.00 -6.89 -6.33
N PHE A 223 27.29 -7.46 -5.15
CA PHE A 223 28.55 -7.27 -4.43
C PHE A 223 29.51 -8.46 -4.55
N HIS A 224 29.24 -9.42 -5.45
CA HIS A 224 30.24 -10.41 -5.81
C HIS A 224 31.34 -9.76 -6.65
N VAL A 225 32.45 -9.45 -5.97
CA VAL A 225 33.82 -9.54 -6.49
C VAL A 225 34.14 -11.00 -6.82
#